data_AF-A0A4Y4M8Y2-F1
#
_entry.id   AF-A0A4Y4M8Y2-F1
#
_cell.length_a   1.000
_cell.length_b   1.000
_cell.length_c   1.000
_cell.angle_alpha   90.00
_cell.angle_beta   90.00
_cell.angle_gamma   90.00
#
_symmetry.space_group_name_H-M   'P 1'
#
loop_
_entity.id
_entity.type
_entity.pdbx_description
1 polymer ?
#
loop_
_entity_poly.entity_id
_entity_poly.type
_entity_poly.pdbx_seq_one_letter_code
_entity_poly.pdbx_strand_id
1 'polypeptide(L)'
;MTDHSETIITREIKYSITVQTNFHIQNYLSNNSRINDSYFWVEESEFNDTLCFSSILLNELTDVQEIYDTANQIISIYEGIYKLLDRTRHNQQYFTLLEIVNLDERRIISRSGHSELYKIDINLKGIKSESPKGPVNPIYSLFAEIVKDDFLTNLFFLLSNKVDFRMLYIIYDDIRFYLKSIDDNEFLKEFSTPLNRFTHTANNYEVLGFFARHGRTNHEPPKSPMHLKESMNLIFDIIVKLLREKFSIVLPSFWGLMYVDFSEGEIEKLFEK
;
A
#
# COMPACT_ATOMS: atom_id res chain seq x y z
N MET A 1 10.91 22.27 -35.63
CA MET A 1 11.25 21.42 -34.47
C MET A 1 11.47 22.36 -33.31
N THR A 2 10.42 22.63 -32.56
CA THR A 2 10.48 23.42 -31.33
C THR A 2 10.90 22.50 -30.21
N ASP A 3 12.11 22.75 -29.71
CA ASP A 3 12.65 22.18 -28.48
C ASP A 3 11.72 22.59 -27.33
N HIS A 4 10.83 21.67 -26.93
CA HIS A 4 9.99 21.77 -25.75
C HIS A 4 10.68 21.08 -24.57
N SER A 5 11.93 21.46 -24.32
CA SER A 5 12.50 21.34 -22.98
C SER A 5 11.78 22.35 -22.07
N GLU A 6 10.53 22.03 -21.73
CA GLU A 6 9.88 22.64 -20.57
C GLU A 6 10.87 22.51 -19.42
N THR A 7 11.32 23.66 -18.93
CA THR A 7 12.12 23.76 -17.71
C THR A 7 11.20 23.37 -16.56
N ILE A 8 11.03 22.06 -16.40
CA ILE A 8 10.46 21.43 -15.23
C ILE A 8 11.31 21.94 -14.09
N ILE A 9 10.71 22.70 -13.17
CA ILE A 9 11.31 23.07 -11.90
C ILE A 9 11.64 21.73 -11.23
N THR A 10 12.87 21.29 -11.45
CA THR A 10 13.41 20.06 -10.91
C THR A 10 13.67 20.40 -9.45
N ARG A 11 12.72 20.05 -8.58
CA ARG A 11 13.14 19.70 -7.23
C ARG A 11 14.18 18.62 -7.42
N GLU A 12 15.43 18.97 -7.11
CA GLU A 12 16.60 18.16 -7.36
C GLU A 12 16.43 16.89 -6.52
N ILE A 13 16.08 15.78 -7.17
CA ILE A 13 16.01 14.48 -6.50
C ILE A 13 17.45 13.97 -6.37
N LYS A 14 17.86 13.60 -5.16
CA LYS A 14 19.24 13.19 -4.90
C LYS A 14 19.45 11.68 -5.07
N TYR A 15 18.44 10.89 -4.70
CA TYR A 15 18.53 9.44 -4.69
C TYR A 15 17.45 8.80 -5.56
N SER A 16 17.83 7.74 -6.26
CA SER A 16 16.90 6.81 -6.88
C SER A 16 17.06 5.44 -6.25
N ILE A 17 15.95 4.75 -6.01
CA ILE A 17 15.92 3.37 -5.55
C ILE A 17 15.40 2.49 -6.67
N THR A 18 16.17 1.51 -7.11
CA THR A 18 15.65 0.49 -8.02
C THR A 18 14.77 -0.46 -7.23
N VAL A 19 13.53 -0.60 -7.66
CA VAL A 19 12.49 -1.41 -7.04
C VAL A 19 12.07 -2.48 -8.04
N GLN A 20 12.34 -3.74 -7.72
CA GLN A 20 11.71 -4.85 -8.40
C GLN A 20 10.22 -4.88 -8.04
N THR A 21 9.40 -4.92 -9.07
CA THR A 21 7.95 -5.04 -8.94
C THR A 21 7.50 -6.42 -9.38
N ASN A 22 6.40 -6.89 -8.80
CA ASN A 22 5.70 -8.07 -9.29
C ASN A 22 4.35 -7.66 -9.94
N PHE A 23 3.80 -8.52 -10.81
CA PHE A 23 2.40 -8.45 -11.28
C PHE A 23 1.98 -7.24 -12.13
N HIS A 24 2.77 -6.86 -13.14
CA HIS A 24 2.47 -5.76 -14.08
C HIS A 24 2.20 -4.39 -13.42
N ILE A 25 2.60 -4.20 -12.16
CA ILE A 25 2.46 -2.93 -11.42
C ILE A 25 3.06 -1.76 -12.19
N GLN A 26 4.15 -2.02 -12.90
CA GLN A 26 4.80 -1.04 -13.75
C GLN A 26 3.83 -0.33 -14.70
N ASN A 27 2.86 -1.03 -15.31
CA ASN A 27 1.95 -0.44 -16.31
C ASN A 27 1.13 0.72 -15.72
N TYR A 28 0.94 0.69 -14.40
CA TYR A 28 0.21 1.69 -13.65
C TYR A 28 1.15 2.75 -13.09
N LEU A 29 2.23 2.35 -12.42
CA LEU A 29 3.11 3.32 -11.74
C LEU A 29 4.06 4.07 -12.67
N SER A 30 4.45 3.50 -13.82
CA SER A 30 5.45 4.08 -14.73
C SER A 30 4.93 5.25 -15.58
N ASN A 31 3.64 5.24 -15.91
CA ASN A 31 3.07 6.12 -16.93
C ASN A 31 2.65 7.51 -16.40
N ASN A 32 3.10 7.93 -15.22
CA ASN A 32 2.56 9.14 -14.59
C ASN A 32 3.64 10.13 -14.14
N SER A 33 3.54 11.32 -14.72
CA SER A 33 4.32 12.52 -14.42
C SER A 33 4.11 12.96 -12.98
N ARG A 34 5.17 12.90 -12.15
CA ARG A 34 5.38 13.63 -10.87
C ARG A 34 4.10 14.18 -10.19
N ILE A 35 3.16 13.30 -9.84
CA ILE A 35 1.88 13.71 -9.24
C ILE A 35 2.11 14.24 -7.81
N ASN A 36 3.20 13.81 -7.19
CA ASN A 36 3.63 14.27 -5.88
C ASN A 36 5.16 14.20 -5.77
N ASP A 37 5.70 14.62 -4.63
CA ASP A 37 7.13 14.55 -4.31
C ASP A 37 7.65 13.13 -4.02
N SER A 38 6.95 12.05 -4.43
CA SER A 38 7.31 10.64 -4.22
C SER A 38 6.80 9.75 -5.35
N TYR A 39 7.62 9.48 -6.36
CA TYR A 39 7.15 8.89 -7.60
C TYR A 39 8.04 7.79 -8.14
N PHE A 40 7.43 6.96 -9.00
CA PHE A 40 8.08 5.91 -9.75
C PHE A 40 8.26 6.34 -11.20
N TRP A 41 9.33 5.85 -11.84
CA TRP A 41 9.53 5.95 -13.29
C TRP A 41 10.22 4.71 -13.81
N VAL A 42 10.19 4.51 -15.12
CA VAL A 42 10.96 3.46 -15.80
C VAL A 42 12.21 4.12 -16.36
N GLU A 43 13.37 3.57 -16.01
CA GLU A 43 14.60 3.84 -16.77
C GLU A 43 14.59 2.92 -17.99
N GLU A 44 15.15 3.34 -19.13
CA GLU A 44 15.32 2.52 -20.33
C GLU A 44 16.25 1.33 -20.00
N SER A 45 15.72 0.32 -19.32
CA SER A 45 16.41 -0.86 -18.86
C SER A 45 15.87 -2.09 -19.57
N GLU A 46 16.72 -3.09 -19.75
CA GLU A 46 16.36 -4.36 -20.40
C GLU A 46 15.40 -5.22 -19.55
N PHE A 47 15.12 -4.82 -18.29
CA PHE A 47 14.29 -5.60 -17.37
C PHE A 47 12.87 -5.04 -17.28
N ASN A 48 11.92 -5.85 -17.78
CA ASN A 48 10.49 -5.53 -17.80
C ASN A 48 9.79 -5.55 -16.43
N ASP A 49 10.52 -5.59 -15.30
CA ASP A 49 9.90 -5.73 -13.97
C ASP A 49 10.48 -4.74 -12.94
N THR A 50 11.32 -3.80 -13.34
CA THR A 50 11.97 -2.83 -12.43
C THR A 50 11.46 -1.42 -12.64
N LEU A 51 11.22 -0.71 -11.53
CA LEU A 51 10.96 0.73 -11.49
C LEU A 51 12.05 1.43 -10.71
N CYS A 52 12.29 2.69 -11.02
CA CYS A 52 13.04 3.60 -10.18
C CYS A 52 12.06 4.37 -9.30
N PHE A 53 12.34 4.48 -8.00
CA PHE A 53 11.57 5.26 -7.03
C PHE A 53 12.42 6.42 -6.48
N SER A 54 11.81 7.56 -6.21
CA SER A 54 12.45 8.67 -5.50
C SER A 54 11.44 9.44 -4.67
N SER A 55 11.92 10.07 -3.61
CA SER A 55 11.14 10.99 -2.79
C SER A 55 11.97 12.17 -2.32
N ILE A 56 11.36 13.35 -2.18
CA ILE A 56 12.03 14.52 -1.61
C ILE A 56 12.48 14.30 -0.17
N LEU A 57 11.81 13.40 0.57
CA LEU A 57 12.17 13.07 1.94
C LEU A 57 13.54 12.38 2.04
N LEU A 58 14.10 11.92 0.91
CA LEU A 58 15.41 11.28 0.87
C LEU A 58 16.56 12.29 0.69
N ASN A 59 16.29 13.49 0.18
CA ASN A 59 17.34 14.41 -0.28
C ASN A 59 18.34 14.83 0.80
N GLU A 60 17.83 15.07 2.01
CA GLU A 60 18.65 15.52 3.14
C GLU A 60 19.37 14.36 3.85
N LEU A 61 19.03 13.11 3.52
CA LEU A 61 19.63 11.95 4.14
C LEU A 61 21.03 11.70 3.56
N THR A 62 21.91 11.20 4.42
CA THR A 62 23.31 10.89 4.06
C THR A 62 23.71 9.49 4.47
N ASP A 63 23.07 8.94 5.51
CA ASP A 63 23.23 7.56 5.89
C ASP A 63 22.43 6.64 4.96
N VAL A 64 23.08 5.58 4.47
CA VAL A 64 22.50 4.64 3.51
C VAL A 64 21.33 3.86 4.12
N GLN A 65 21.43 3.48 5.40
CA GLN A 65 20.38 2.74 6.08
C GLN A 65 19.16 3.64 6.29
N GLU A 66 19.35 4.90 6.70
CA GLU A 66 18.25 5.87 6.82
C GLU A 66 17.53 6.12 5.49
N ILE A 67 18.27 6.20 4.37
CA ILE A 67 17.68 6.31 3.02
C ILE A 67 16.83 5.08 2.72
N TYR A 68 17.37 3.89 2.99
CA TYR A 68 16.68 2.62 2.74
C TYR A 68 15.42 2.47 3.59
N ASP A 69 15.49 2.77 4.89
CA ASP A 69 14.37 2.69 5.82
C ASP A 69 13.28 3.72 5.49
N THR A 70 13.68 4.93 5.10
CA THR A 70 12.73 5.98 4.67
C THR A 70 12.04 5.57 3.37
N ALA A 71 12.78 5.07 2.39
CA ALA A 71 12.21 4.58 1.13
C ALA A 71 11.24 3.41 1.37
N ASN A 72 11.61 2.44 2.21
CA ASN A 72 10.73 1.34 2.56
C ASN A 72 9.45 1.81 3.26
N GLN A 73 9.53 2.76 4.20
CA GLN A 73 8.34 3.29 4.87
C GLN A 73 7.34 3.91 3.88
N ILE A 74 7.85 4.63 2.87
CA ILE A 74 7.00 5.22 1.81
C ILE A 74 6.42 4.13 0.91
N ILE A 75 7.26 3.21 0.43
CA ILE A 75 6.86 2.11 -0.46
C ILE A 75 5.87 1.16 0.24
N SER A 76 5.96 0.96 1.56
CA SER A 76 5.00 0.20 2.34
C SER A 76 3.58 0.76 2.24
N ILE A 77 3.40 2.09 2.11
CA ILE A 77 2.07 2.64 1.88
C ILE A 77 1.52 2.20 0.51
N TYR A 78 2.34 2.24 -0.54
CA TYR A 78 1.97 1.71 -1.85
C TYR A 78 1.64 0.22 -1.80
N GLU A 79 2.46 -0.59 -1.12
CA GLU A 79 2.21 -2.03 -0.90
C GLU A 79 0.85 -2.25 -0.21
N GLY A 80 0.53 -1.47 0.83
CA GLY A 80 -0.76 -1.53 1.51
C GLY A 80 -1.94 -1.17 0.60
N ILE A 81 -1.76 -0.16 -0.27
CA ILE A 81 -2.75 0.21 -1.29
C ILE A 81 -2.97 -0.96 -2.24
N TYR A 82 -1.91 -1.51 -2.82
CA TYR A 82 -2.01 -2.62 -3.75
C TYR A 82 -2.67 -3.84 -3.11
N LYS A 83 -2.35 -4.14 -1.86
CA LYS A 83 -2.92 -5.28 -1.14
C LYS A 83 -4.41 -5.12 -0.83
N LEU A 84 -4.88 -3.90 -0.58
CA LEU A 84 -6.31 -3.62 -0.45
C LEU A 84 -7.05 -3.80 -1.77
N LEU A 85 -6.41 -3.41 -2.88
CA LEU A 85 -6.99 -3.43 -4.23
C LEU A 85 -6.91 -4.83 -4.89
N ASP A 86 -5.82 -5.56 -4.70
CA ASP A 86 -5.62 -6.94 -5.16
C ASP A 86 -5.86 -7.92 -4.02
N ARG A 87 -7.15 -8.22 -3.84
CA ARG A 87 -7.64 -9.16 -2.83
C ARG A 87 -7.28 -10.62 -3.13
N THR A 88 -6.64 -10.89 -4.28
CA THR A 88 -6.34 -12.27 -4.71
C THR A 88 -4.92 -12.71 -4.31
N ARG A 89 -3.95 -11.80 -4.25
CA ARG A 89 -2.52 -12.10 -4.02
C ARG A 89 -1.97 -11.66 -2.67
N HIS A 90 -2.78 -11.79 -1.62
CA HIS A 90 -2.50 -11.32 -0.26
C HIS A 90 -1.20 -11.81 0.43
N ASN A 91 -0.56 -12.87 -0.07
CA ASN A 91 0.68 -13.41 0.51
C ASN A 91 1.93 -13.07 -0.30
N GLN A 92 1.81 -12.24 -1.34
CA GLN A 92 2.93 -11.86 -2.19
C GLN A 92 3.38 -10.44 -1.86
N GLN A 93 4.68 -10.23 -1.99
CA GLN A 93 5.31 -8.92 -1.88
C GLN A 93 5.22 -8.25 -3.25
N TYR A 94 4.73 -7.02 -3.31
CA TYR A 94 4.63 -6.28 -4.57
C TYR A 94 5.91 -5.55 -4.93
N PHE A 95 6.66 -5.09 -3.92
CA PHE A 95 7.87 -4.29 -4.10
C PHE A 95 9.07 -4.89 -3.36
N THR A 96 10.20 -5.05 -4.04
CA THR A 96 11.49 -5.39 -3.44
C THR A 96 12.52 -4.33 -3.83
N LEU A 97 13.09 -3.64 -2.85
CA LEU A 97 14.14 -2.65 -3.11
C LEU A 97 15.45 -3.39 -3.38
N LEU A 98 16.13 -3.00 -4.46
CA LEU A 98 17.36 -3.64 -4.93
C LEU A 98 18.57 -2.77 -4.61
N GLU A 99 18.62 -1.56 -5.16
CA GLU A 99 19.80 -0.70 -5.08
C GLU A 99 19.42 0.75 -4.85
N ILE A 100 20.34 1.50 -4.26
CA ILE A 100 20.27 2.95 -4.09
C ILE A 100 21.33 3.57 -4.98
N VAL A 101 20.92 4.51 -5.81
CA VAL A 101 21.76 5.30 -6.71
C VAL A 101 21.76 6.74 -6.24
N ASN A 102 22.96 7.31 -6.03
CA ASN A 102 23.12 8.75 -5.88
C ASN A 102 23.16 9.37 -7.29
N LEU A 103 22.16 10.20 -7.60
CA LEU A 103 21.98 10.79 -8.93
C LEU A 103 22.98 11.91 -9.21
N ASP A 104 23.42 12.65 -8.18
CA ASP A 104 24.42 13.71 -8.32
C ASP A 104 25.78 13.14 -8.71
N GLU A 105 26.17 12.06 -8.05
CA GLU A 105 27.44 11.36 -8.27
C GLU A 105 27.35 10.29 -9.38
N ARG A 106 26.14 10.00 -9.86
CA ARG A 106 25.83 8.95 -10.84
C ARG A 106 26.46 7.60 -10.49
N ARG A 107 26.37 7.20 -9.22
CA ARG A 107 26.91 5.92 -8.73
C ARG A 107 25.95 5.20 -7.81
N ILE A 108 26.03 3.87 -7.86
CA ILE A 108 25.37 2.99 -6.90
C ILE A 108 26.08 3.13 -5.55
N ILE A 109 25.33 3.50 -4.50
CA ILE A 109 25.84 3.61 -3.13
C ILE A 109 25.49 2.39 -2.27
N SER A 110 24.49 1.59 -2.67
CA SER A 110 24.17 0.30 -2.05
C SER A 110 23.45 -0.63 -3.01
N ARG A 111 23.67 -1.95 -2.90
CA ARG A 111 23.06 -3.02 -3.75
C ARG A 111 22.15 -3.99 -2.98
N SER A 112 21.99 -3.76 -1.68
CA SER A 112 21.12 -4.57 -0.84
C SER A 112 20.95 -3.84 0.49
N GLY A 113 19.71 -3.50 0.83
CA GLY A 113 19.36 -3.10 2.18
C GLY A 113 18.48 -4.17 2.83
N HIS A 114 18.55 -4.28 4.14
CA HIS A 114 17.53 -4.94 4.93
C HIS A 114 16.85 -3.87 5.77
N SER A 115 15.53 -3.92 5.87
CA SER A 115 14.78 -3.00 6.71
C SER A 115 13.80 -3.80 7.55
N GLU A 116 13.93 -3.67 8.86
CA GLU A 116 12.99 -4.23 9.82
C GLU A 116 12.08 -3.10 10.30
N LEU A 117 11.09 -2.77 9.49
CA LEU A 117 10.13 -1.73 9.85
C LEU A 117 9.10 -2.27 10.82
N TYR A 118 9.02 -1.66 11.99
CA TYR A 118 7.99 -1.95 13.00
C TYR A 118 6.96 -0.82 13.13
N LYS A 119 7.27 0.37 12.61
CA LYS A 119 6.42 1.56 12.64
C LYS A 119 6.84 2.55 11.55
N ILE A 120 5.99 3.55 11.31
CA ILE A 120 6.34 4.75 10.54
C ILE A 120 6.87 5.82 11.49
N ASP A 121 8.09 6.25 11.27
CA ASP A 121 8.80 7.27 12.05
C ASP A 121 9.07 8.55 11.24
N ILE A 122 8.70 8.56 9.96
CA ILE A 122 8.87 9.71 9.08
C ILE A 122 7.58 10.53 8.97
N ASN A 123 7.74 11.85 8.85
CA ASN A 123 6.62 12.74 8.59
C ASN A 123 6.28 12.78 7.10
N LEU A 124 5.36 11.91 6.68
CA LEU A 124 4.92 11.83 5.28
C LEU A 124 4.13 13.05 4.80
N LYS A 125 3.65 13.94 5.69
CA LYS A 125 2.95 15.19 5.33
C LYS A 125 3.86 16.18 4.58
N GLY A 126 5.17 15.96 4.61
CA GLY A 126 6.15 16.70 3.80
C GLY A 126 6.02 16.44 2.29
N ILE A 127 5.41 15.32 1.90
CA ILE A 127 5.16 14.97 0.50
C ILE A 127 3.98 15.80 0.00
N LYS A 128 4.23 16.75 -0.89
CA LYS A 128 3.17 17.59 -1.45
C LYS A 128 2.62 16.92 -2.70
N SER A 129 1.30 16.94 -2.85
CA SER A 129 0.66 16.68 -4.13
C SER A 129 0.86 17.89 -5.03
N GLU A 130 1.29 17.67 -6.26
CA GLU A 130 1.22 18.68 -7.29
C GLU A 130 -0.16 18.61 -7.97
N SER A 131 -0.62 19.73 -8.54
CA SER A 131 -1.78 19.72 -9.41
C SER A 131 -1.39 18.99 -10.70
N PRO A 132 -1.94 17.81 -10.99
CA PRO A 132 -1.50 17.02 -12.13
C PRO A 132 -1.86 17.74 -13.44
N LYS A 133 -0.88 17.86 -14.34
CA LYS A 133 -1.11 18.23 -15.74
C LYS A 133 -1.54 16.97 -16.53
N GLY A 134 -2.68 16.36 -16.19
CA GLY A 134 -3.15 15.15 -16.89
C GLY A 134 -4.09 14.26 -16.07
N PRO A 135 -4.52 13.11 -16.64
CA PRO A 135 -5.30 12.12 -15.91
C PRO A 135 -4.49 11.64 -14.70
N VAL A 136 -5.09 11.71 -13.52
CA VAL A 136 -4.41 11.38 -12.27
C VAL A 136 -4.49 9.89 -12.06
N ASN A 137 -3.33 9.25 -11.91
CA ASN A 137 -3.35 7.86 -11.53
C ASN A 137 -3.97 7.70 -10.13
N PRO A 138 -5.05 6.92 -10.00
CA PRO A 138 -5.79 6.75 -8.74
C PRO A 138 -4.94 6.22 -7.58
N ILE A 139 -3.86 5.47 -7.82
CA ILE A 139 -2.93 5.02 -6.77
C ILE A 139 -2.19 6.21 -6.16
N TYR A 140 -1.72 7.14 -6.99
CA TYR A 140 -1.04 8.34 -6.52
C TYR A 140 -1.99 9.30 -5.82
N SER A 141 -3.22 9.45 -6.33
CA SER A 141 -4.27 10.21 -5.64
C SER A 141 -4.57 9.64 -4.26
N LEU A 142 -4.73 8.31 -4.19
CA LEU A 142 -5.01 7.63 -2.93
C LEU A 142 -3.84 7.76 -1.95
N PHE A 143 -2.60 7.56 -2.42
CA PHE A 143 -1.40 7.79 -1.63
C PHE A 143 -1.37 9.23 -1.06
N ALA A 144 -1.63 10.23 -1.91
CA ALA A 144 -1.63 11.63 -1.51
C ALA A 144 -2.69 11.96 -0.45
N GLU A 145 -3.85 11.29 -0.46
CA GLU A 145 -4.83 11.43 0.62
C GLU A 145 -4.43 10.69 1.90
N ILE A 146 -3.86 9.48 1.78
CA ILE A 146 -3.43 8.68 2.93
C ILE A 146 -2.38 9.42 3.76
N VAL A 147 -1.36 10.00 3.12
CA VAL A 147 -0.24 10.64 3.83
C VAL A 147 -0.60 11.94 4.56
N LYS A 148 -1.82 12.47 4.35
CA LYS A 148 -2.33 13.65 5.08
C LYS A 148 -2.87 13.27 6.46
N ASP A 149 -3.25 12.02 6.67
CA ASP A 149 -3.90 11.53 7.88
C ASP A 149 -3.05 10.44 8.55
N ASP A 150 -2.74 10.62 9.84
CA ASP A 150 -1.83 9.74 10.57
C ASP A 150 -2.45 8.35 10.80
N PHE A 151 -3.77 8.27 10.99
CA PHE A 151 -4.47 7.00 11.14
C PHE A 151 -4.46 6.23 9.82
N LEU A 152 -4.78 6.87 8.69
CA LEU A 152 -4.70 6.22 7.38
C LEU A 152 -3.28 5.76 7.08
N THR A 153 -2.28 6.60 7.34
CA THR A 153 -0.87 6.25 7.16
C THR A 153 -0.51 4.97 7.90
N ASN A 154 -0.86 4.88 9.19
CA ASN A 154 -0.61 3.68 9.99
C ASN A 154 -1.43 2.47 9.52
N LEU A 155 -2.69 2.66 9.15
CA LEU A 155 -3.54 1.60 8.63
C LEU A 155 -2.96 0.96 7.36
N PHE A 156 -2.51 1.77 6.41
CA PHE A 156 -1.91 1.27 5.17
C PHE A 156 -0.51 0.67 5.38
N PHE A 157 0.23 1.17 6.36
CA PHE A 157 1.46 0.50 6.79
C PHE A 157 1.20 -0.89 7.37
N LEU A 158 0.20 -1.04 8.25
CA LEU A 158 -0.21 -2.36 8.77
C LEU A 158 -0.64 -3.29 7.63
N LEU A 159 -1.39 -2.78 6.65
CA LEU A 159 -1.78 -3.55 5.46
C LEU A 159 -0.58 -4.04 4.65
N SER A 160 0.51 -3.27 4.57
CA SER A 160 1.70 -3.66 3.80
C SER A 160 2.33 -4.97 4.29
N ASN A 161 2.18 -5.27 5.58
CA ASN A 161 2.74 -6.45 6.22
C ASN A 161 2.08 -7.76 5.75
N LYS A 162 2.67 -8.89 6.15
CA LYS A 162 2.05 -10.20 5.96
C LYS A 162 0.68 -10.25 6.64
N VAL A 163 -0.36 -10.56 5.87
CA VAL A 163 -1.75 -10.57 6.36
C VAL A 163 -2.09 -11.94 6.91
N ASP A 164 -1.89 -12.12 8.20
CA ASP A 164 -2.41 -13.26 8.97
C ASP A 164 -3.51 -12.82 9.94
N PHE A 165 -4.05 -13.76 10.73
CA PHE A 165 -5.09 -13.46 11.71
C PHE A 165 -4.67 -12.43 12.75
N ARG A 166 -3.39 -12.39 13.14
CA ARG A 166 -2.90 -11.42 14.14
C ARG A 166 -2.87 -10.03 13.53
N MET A 167 -2.33 -9.89 12.32
CA MET A 167 -2.28 -8.62 11.62
C MET A 167 -3.68 -8.08 11.34
N LEU A 168 -4.60 -8.93 10.85
CA LEU A 168 -6.01 -8.55 10.66
C LEU A 168 -6.68 -8.10 11.95
N TYR A 169 -6.36 -8.73 13.07
CA TYR A 169 -6.90 -8.33 14.37
C TYR A 169 -6.35 -6.98 14.82
N ILE A 170 -5.04 -6.73 14.64
CA ILE A 170 -4.41 -5.44 14.94
C ILE A 170 -5.06 -4.33 14.11
N ILE A 171 -5.23 -4.54 12.81
CA ILE A 171 -5.95 -3.62 11.92
C ILE A 171 -7.37 -3.34 12.42
N TYR A 172 -8.10 -4.39 12.80
CA TYR A 172 -9.44 -4.25 13.35
C TYR A 172 -9.47 -3.43 14.66
N ASP A 173 -8.56 -3.70 15.59
CA ASP A 173 -8.45 -2.96 16.84
C ASP A 173 -8.11 -1.48 16.60
N ASP A 174 -7.24 -1.19 15.63
CA ASP A 174 -6.86 0.19 15.26
C ASP A 174 -8.05 0.95 14.65
N ILE A 175 -8.82 0.32 13.76
CA ILE A 175 -10.08 0.88 13.23
C ILE A 175 -11.08 1.16 14.36
N ARG A 176 -11.25 0.24 15.32
CA ARG A 176 -12.13 0.45 16.47
C ARG A 176 -11.67 1.63 17.33
N PHE A 177 -10.36 1.74 17.55
CA PHE A 177 -9.79 2.83 18.32
C PHE A 177 -10.07 4.18 17.64
N TYR A 178 -9.84 4.28 16.33
CA TYR A 178 -10.17 5.46 15.54
C TYR A 178 -11.67 5.80 15.62
N LEU A 179 -12.56 4.84 15.37
CA LEU A 179 -14.01 5.05 15.41
C LEU A 179 -14.47 5.54 16.79
N LYS A 180 -13.89 5.00 17.87
CA LYS A 180 -14.15 5.48 19.23
C LYS A 180 -13.67 6.91 19.44
N SER A 181 -12.53 7.29 18.85
CA SER A 181 -11.98 8.66 18.97
C SER A 181 -12.86 9.74 18.31
N ILE A 182 -13.73 9.33 17.37
CA ILE A 182 -14.71 10.20 16.69
C ILE A 182 -16.15 9.91 17.14
N ASP A 183 -16.33 9.18 18.25
CA ASP A 183 -17.63 8.80 18.84
C ASP A 183 -18.59 8.04 17.88
N ASP A 184 -18.07 7.31 16.89
CA ASP A 184 -18.88 6.51 15.97
C ASP A 184 -18.98 5.04 16.39
N ASN A 185 -20.01 4.75 17.19
CA ASN A 185 -20.30 3.40 17.66
C ASN A 185 -21.21 2.59 16.71
N GLU A 186 -21.73 3.22 15.65
CA GLU A 186 -22.72 2.61 14.75
C GLU A 186 -22.05 1.98 13.52
N PHE A 187 -20.90 2.50 13.11
CA PHE A 187 -20.21 2.13 11.87
C PHE A 187 -20.03 0.62 11.68
N LEU A 188 -19.70 -0.11 12.75
CA LEU A 188 -19.41 -1.55 12.72
C LEU A 188 -20.65 -2.45 12.94
N LYS A 189 -21.83 -1.89 13.22
CA LYS A 189 -23.01 -2.70 13.60
C LYS A 189 -23.43 -3.69 12.53
N GLU A 190 -23.38 -3.29 11.26
CA GLU A 190 -23.73 -4.19 10.15
C GLU A 190 -22.76 -5.37 10.00
N PHE A 191 -21.53 -5.23 10.50
CA PHE A 191 -20.51 -6.27 10.51
C PHE A 191 -20.49 -7.09 11.81
N SER A 192 -21.40 -6.85 12.75
CA SER A 192 -21.36 -7.43 14.10
C SER A 192 -21.28 -8.96 14.11
N THR A 193 -22.13 -9.65 13.35
CA THR A 193 -22.13 -11.12 13.23
C THR A 193 -20.81 -11.66 12.65
N PRO A 194 -20.34 -11.23 11.46
CA PRO A 194 -19.07 -11.72 10.93
C PRO A 194 -17.86 -11.31 11.79
N LEU A 195 -17.88 -10.13 12.41
CA LEU A 195 -16.82 -9.69 13.34
C LEU A 195 -16.76 -10.54 14.60
N ASN A 196 -17.91 -10.94 15.16
CA ASN A 196 -17.93 -11.87 16.29
C ASN A 196 -17.30 -13.21 15.91
N ARG A 197 -17.65 -13.76 14.74
CA ARG A 197 -17.05 -15.01 14.23
C ARG A 197 -15.54 -14.86 13.99
N PHE A 198 -15.11 -13.75 13.37
CA PHE A 198 -13.70 -13.43 13.16
C PHE A 198 -12.93 -13.36 14.48
N THR A 199 -13.39 -12.56 15.43
CA THR A 199 -12.70 -12.36 16.72
C THR A 199 -12.68 -13.63 17.57
N HIS A 200 -13.75 -14.42 17.58
CA HIS A 200 -13.75 -15.74 18.25
C HIS A 200 -12.74 -16.71 17.61
N THR A 201 -12.64 -16.69 16.28
CA THR A 201 -11.64 -17.51 15.55
C THR A 201 -10.22 -17.04 15.87
N ALA A 202 -9.94 -15.75 15.72
CA ALA A 202 -8.61 -15.16 15.93
C ALA A 202 -8.07 -15.33 17.36
N ASN A 203 -8.97 -15.37 18.36
CA ASN A 203 -8.62 -15.50 19.77
C ASN A 203 -8.55 -16.96 20.26
N ASN A 204 -8.91 -17.96 19.45
CA ASN A 204 -8.99 -19.35 19.91
C ASN A 204 -7.77 -20.18 19.48
N TYR A 205 -6.95 -20.58 20.45
CA TYR A 205 -5.74 -21.39 20.24
C TYR A 205 -6.04 -22.78 19.68
N GLU A 206 -7.14 -23.42 20.07
CA GLU A 206 -7.50 -24.76 19.56
C GLU A 206 -7.92 -24.71 18.08
N VAL A 207 -8.24 -23.52 17.54
CA VAL A 207 -8.51 -23.31 16.12
C VAL A 207 -7.25 -22.95 15.33
N LEU A 208 -6.47 -21.98 15.80
CA LEU A 208 -5.36 -21.39 15.03
C LEU A 208 -3.96 -21.80 15.52
N GLY A 209 -3.86 -22.50 16.65
CA GLY A 209 -2.58 -22.84 17.28
C GLY A 209 -1.71 -21.62 17.52
N PHE A 210 -0.45 -21.68 17.07
CA PHE A 210 0.51 -20.59 17.19
C PHE A 210 0.13 -19.30 16.44
N PHE A 211 -0.86 -19.33 15.57
CA PHE A 211 -1.36 -18.13 14.87
C PHE A 211 -2.50 -17.42 15.62
N ALA A 212 -3.02 -18.00 16.71
CA ALA A 212 -3.97 -17.31 17.56
C ALA A 212 -3.34 -16.07 18.21
N ARG A 213 -4.17 -15.06 18.49
CA ARG A 213 -3.77 -13.86 19.25
C ARG A 213 -3.43 -14.18 20.70
N HIS A 214 -4.19 -15.09 21.30
CA HIS A 214 -4.02 -15.53 22.67
C HIS A 214 -3.57 -17.00 22.70
N GLY A 215 -2.86 -17.38 23.76
CA GLY A 215 -2.55 -18.78 24.04
C GLY A 215 -3.80 -19.60 24.38
N ARG A 216 -3.62 -20.78 24.98
CA ARG A 216 -4.76 -21.58 25.44
C ARG A 216 -5.63 -20.77 26.41
N THR A 217 -6.92 -20.66 26.08
CA THR A 217 -7.96 -20.08 26.93
C THR A 217 -9.01 -21.16 27.19
N ASN A 218 -9.85 -20.98 28.22
CA ASN A 218 -10.97 -21.88 28.49
C ASN A 218 -12.18 -21.62 27.58
N HIS A 219 -12.01 -20.88 26.48
CA HIS A 219 -13.10 -20.60 25.55
C HIS A 219 -13.33 -21.76 24.60
N GLU A 220 -14.59 -22.14 24.43
CA GLU A 220 -14.97 -23.14 23.43
C GLU A 220 -14.63 -22.65 22.01
N PRO A 221 -14.05 -23.52 21.17
CA PRO A 221 -13.84 -23.21 19.76
C PRO A 221 -15.16 -22.84 19.05
N PRO A 222 -15.16 -21.83 18.16
CA PRO A 222 -16.32 -21.55 17.33
C PRO A 222 -16.69 -22.78 16.49
N LYS A 223 -17.99 -23.11 16.41
CA LYS A 223 -18.49 -24.24 15.60
C LYS A 223 -18.15 -24.12 14.12
N SER A 224 -18.07 -22.88 13.63
CA SER A 224 -17.68 -22.55 12.26
C SER A 224 -16.60 -21.47 12.33
N PRO A 225 -15.32 -21.87 12.43
CA PRO A 225 -14.20 -20.96 12.34
C PRO A 225 -14.22 -20.20 11.01
N MET A 226 -13.84 -18.93 11.04
CA MET A 226 -13.69 -18.14 9.82
C MET A 226 -12.35 -18.46 9.15
N HIS A 227 -12.33 -18.69 7.83
CA HIS A 227 -11.08 -18.90 7.11
C HIS A 227 -10.33 -17.57 6.90
N LEU A 228 -9.01 -17.63 6.74
CA LEU A 228 -8.18 -16.43 6.57
C LEU A 228 -8.68 -15.55 5.42
N LYS A 229 -8.99 -16.13 4.25
CA LYS A 229 -9.52 -15.39 3.10
C LYS A 229 -10.85 -14.69 3.39
N GLU A 230 -11.74 -15.33 4.17
CA GLU A 230 -12.99 -14.70 4.60
C GLU A 230 -12.74 -13.55 5.57
N SER A 231 -11.82 -13.73 6.53
CA SER A 231 -11.41 -12.68 7.47
C SER A 231 -10.79 -11.49 6.76
N MET A 232 -9.94 -11.74 5.78
CA MET A 232 -9.37 -10.71 4.93
C MET A 232 -10.44 -9.89 4.21
N ASN A 233 -11.36 -10.55 3.51
CA ASN A 233 -12.44 -9.87 2.80
C ASN A 233 -13.29 -9.02 3.77
N LEU A 234 -13.63 -9.56 4.94
CA LEU A 234 -14.36 -8.82 5.96
C LEU A 234 -13.63 -7.53 6.37
N ILE A 235 -12.35 -7.63 6.74
CA ILE A 235 -11.58 -6.46 7.17
C ILE A 235 -11.39 -5.48 6.02
N PHE A 236 -11.16 -5.95 4.80
CA PHE A 236 -11.01 -5.09 3.64
C PHE A 236 -12.32 -4.37 3.30
N ASP A 237 -13.48 -5.02 3.40
CA ASP A 237 -14.78 -4.39 3.20
C ASP A 237 -15.04 -3.29 4.24
N ILE A 238 -14.64 -3.51 5.49
CA ILE A 238 -14.68 -2.49 6.54
C ILE A 238 -13.78 -1.30 6.17
N ILE A 239 -12.55 -1.54 5.70
CA ILE A 239 -11.62 -0.47 5.28
C ILE A 239 -12.18 0.32 4.09
N VAL A 240 -12.70 -0.35 3.06
CA VAL A 240 -13.30 0.31 1.89
C VAL A 240 -14.48 1.20 2.31
N LYS A 241 -15.35 0.70 3.19
CA LYS A 241 -16.44 1.49 3.73
C LYS A 241 -15.92 2.69 4.53
N LEU A 242 -14.89 2.49 5.34
CA LEU A 242 -14.31 3.51 6.20
C LEU A 242 -13.74 4.65 5.37
N LEU A 243 -12.96 4.32 4.33
CA LEU A 243 -12.41 5.28 3.37
C LEU A 243 -13.51 6.10 2.73
N ARG A 244 -14.59 5.45 2.27
CA ARG A 244 -15.71 6.13 1.63
C ARG A 244 -16.46 7.07 2.58
N GLU A 245 -16.81 6.60 3.78
CA GLU A 245 -17.74 7.31 4.66
C GLU A 245 -17.06 8.29 5.61
N LYS A 246 -15.79 8.06 5.97
CA LYS A 246 -15.05 8.91 6.92
C LYS A 246 -14.03 9.80 6.27
N PHE A 247 -13.51 9.40 5.11
CA PHE A 247 -12.48 10.15 4.39
C PHE A 247 -12.93 10.64 3.01
N SER A 248 -14.16 10.31 2.58
CA SER A 248 -14.66 10.64 1.24
C SER A 248 -13.78 10.11 0.10
N ILE A 249 -13.03 9.04 0.38
CA ILE A 249 -12.15 8.38 -0.58
C ILE A 249 -12.93 7.25 -1.24
N VAL A 250 -13.20 7.38 -2.53
CA VAL A 250 -13.85 6.33 -3.33
C VAL A 250 -12.78 5.52 -4.03
N LEU A 251 -12.64 4.25 -3.64
CA LEU A 251 -11.82 3.31 -4.38
C LEU A 251 -12.49 2.97 -5.73
N PRO A 252 -11.76 2.88 -6.83
CA PRO A 252 -12.38 2.54 -8.11
C PRO A 252 -12.97 1.13 -8.11
N SER A 253 -14.06 0.92 -8.83
CA SER A 253 -14.85 -0.31 -8.80
C SER A 253 -14.18 -1.52 -9.46
N PHE A 254 -13.15 -1.31 -10.28
CA PHE A 254 -12.69 -2.29 -11.28
C PHE A 254 -11.25 -2.80 -11.10
N TRP A 255 -10.62 -2.71 -9.93
CA TRP A 255 -9.21 -3.16 -9.77
C TRP A 255 -9.00 -4.66 -9.95
N GLY A 256 -10.02 -5.48 -9.70
CA GLY A 256 -9.96 -6.91 -10.03
C GLY A 256 -9.78 -7.20 -11.52
N LEU A 257 -10.10 -6.24 -12.41
CA LEU A 257 -9.93 -6.36 -13.87
C LEU A 257 -8.60 -5.83 -14.39
N MET A 258 -7.76 -5.21 -13.55
CA MET A 258 -6.39 -4.85 -13.94
C MET A 258 -5.47 -6.06 -14.15
N TYR A 259 -5.98 -7.26 -13.90
CA TYR A 259 -5.29 -8.52 -14.06
C TYR A 259 -5.89 -9.39 -15.16
N VAL A 260 -6.83 -8.86 -15.95
CA VAL A 260 -7.10 -9.43 -17.27
C VAL A 260 -5.90 -9.04 -18.12
N ASP A 261 -5.10 -10.03 -18.48
CA ASP A 261 -4.05 -9.88 -19.49
C ASP A 261 -4.75 -9.50 -20.79
N PHE A 262 -4.88 -8.19 -21.02
CA PHE A 262 -5.45 -7.65 -22.23
C PHE A 262 -4.46 -7.87 -23.37
N SER A 263 -4.33 -9.11 -23.82
CA SER A 263 -4.00 -9.32 -25.22
C SER A 263 -4.98 -8.49 -26.05
N GLU A 264 -4.49 -7.80 -27.09
CA GLU A 264 -5.22 -6.73 -27.80
C GLU A 264 -6.64 -7.11 -28.24
N GLY A 265 -6.99 -8.41 -28.31
CA GLY A 265 -8.32 -8.90 -28.68
C GLY A 265 -9.39 -9.00 -27.58
N GLU A 266 -9.08 -8.82 -26.29
CA GLU A 266 -10.10 -8.93 -25.21
C GLU A 266 -10.70 -7.58 -24.78
N ILE A 267 -10.04 -6.47 -25.10
CA ILE A 267 -10.52 -5.11 -24.76
C ILE A 267 -11.80 -4.78 -25.55
N GLU A 268 -11.86 -5.11 -26.85
CA GLU A 268 -13.01 -4.81 -27.70
C GLU A 268 -14.31 -5.46 -27.18
N LYS A 269 -14.21 -6.67 -26.61
CA LYS A 269 -15.36 -7.41 -26.06
C LYS A 269 -15.94 -6.80 -24.78
N LEU A 270 -15.19 -5.97 -24.06
CA LEU A 270 -15.69 -5.31 -22.85
C LEU A 270 -16.49 -4.04 -23.13
N PHE A 271 -16.35 -3.45 -24.31
CA PHE A 271 -17.03 -2.21 -24.71
C PHE A 271 -18.20 -2.44 -25.68
N GLU A 272 -18.49 -3.68 -26.07
CA GLU A 272 -19.66 -4.06 -26.90
C GLU A 272 -20.99 -4.19 -26.11
N LYS A 273 -21.21 -3.37 -25.08
CA LYS A 273 -22.52 -3.32 -24.38
C LYS A 273 -23.18 -1.94 -24.46
#